data_AF-A0A7C5I169-F1
#
_entry.id   AF-A0A7C5I169-F1
#
_cell.length_a   1.000
_cell.length_b   1.000
_cell.length_c   1.000
_cell.angle_alpha   90.00
_cell.angle_beta   90.00
_cell.angle_gamma   90.00
#
_symmetry.space_group_name_H-M   'P 1'
#
loop_
_entity.id
_entity.type
_entity.pdbx_description
1 polymer ?
#
loop_
_entity_poly.entity_id
_entity_poly.type
_entity_poly.pdbx_seq_one_letter_code
_entity_poly.pdbx_strand_id
1 'polypeptide(L)'
;MKTLRMPQVLIGSATGLPYPDDYFDAVFTDPPYYINVPYADLSDFFYVWLKRTVGDLYPDLLTTPLTPKSREIGQMAHWDLERYAEKDKQWFEEMLTRAFREIHRVLKPEGVAVIVFAYPKTEAWEAVINAILNAGLYLTASWPIHTEMGSRLRAQESAALASSIYMVCRKRTSGEVGEYSRVKEELKARVEERLAEFWRAGVHGADFFMAAIGPAVEVFGRYERVERLSGEPVSVRDLLGIARQLTAEFALRRILKDGHLSGVDRVTQFYLLWRWSYGRGLVPYDEARKLSQSVGVDLEHLVREGLIKKNGSYMRLLGPKERALAGKAPASMIDTLHQAVLYWEQGEERELEEVLAGAAEPFWQVAQAIAETLPDGDKERKLLHGLLSRRDWRTEGRGLFNA
;
A
#
# COMPACT_ATOMS: atom_id res chain seq x y z
N MET A 1 12.20 32.13 36.43
CA MET A 1 11.33 31.00 36.82
C MET A 1 10.88 30.29 35.56
N LYS A 2 11.05 28.97 35.45
CA LYS A 2 10.46 28.20 34.34
C LYS A 2 8.97 28.03 34.63
N THR A 3 8.11 28.61 33.79
CA THR A 3 6.66 28.43 33.89
C THR A 3 6.33 27.01 33.48
N LEU A 4 5.86 26.18 34.42
CA LEU A 4 5.32 24.86 34.12
C LEU A 4 3.99 25.04 33.38
N ARG A 5 3.92 24.58 32.12
CA ARG A 5 2.65 24.49 31.39
C ARG A 5 2.03 23.12 31.67
N MET A 6 0.95 23.12 32.44
CA MET A 6 0.18 21.90 32.68
C MET A 6 -0.63 21.55 31.42
N PRO A 7 -0.73 20.27 31.04
CA PRO A 7 -1.59 19.84 29.95
C PRO A 7 -3.06 20.12 30.31
N GLN A 8 -3.82 20.55 29.32
CA GLN A 8 -5.27 20.74 29.43
C GLN A 8 -5.99 19.59 28.73
N VAL A 9 -6.97 19.02 29.40
CA VAL A 9 -7.84 17.97 28.84
C VAL A 9 -9.24 18.55 28.74
N LEU A 10 -9.80 18.52 27.54
CA LEU A 10 -11.15 18.99 27.26
C LEU A 10 -11.94 17.87 26.60
N ILE A 11 -13.25 17.89 26.84
CA ILE A 11 -14.17 16.98 26.17
C ILE A 11 -14.96 17.80 25.17
N GLY A 12 -14.92 17.35 23.92
CA GLY A 12 -15.46 18.08 22.80
C GLY A 12 -15.46 17.23 21.55
N SER A 13 -16.01 17.78 20.48
CA SER A 13 -16.04 17.12 19.19
C SER A 13 -14.93 17.69 18.31
N ALA A 14 -14.20 16.82 17.61
CA ALA A 14 -13.22 17.26 16.62
C ALA A 14 -13.85 18.08 15.48
N THR A 15 -15.17 18.00 15.28
CA THR A 15 -15.90 18.81 14.28
C THR A 15 -16.37 20.17 14.81
N GLY A 16 -15.98 20.56 16.04
CA GLY A 16 -16.30 21.85 16.63
C GLY A 16 -15.42 22.10 17.85
N LEU A 17 -14.22 22.62 17.58
CA LEU A 17 -13.20 22.87 18.59
C LEU A 17 -13.45 24.21 19.30
N PRO A 18 -13.42 24.29 20.64
CA PRO A 18 -13.73 25.49 21.41
C PRO A 18 -12.56 26.49 21.46
N TYR A 19 -11.84 26.64 20.36
CA TYR A 19 -10.70 27.53 20.22
C TYR A 19 -10.96 28.53 19.09
N PRO A 20 -10.45 29.76 19.19
CA PRO A 20 -10.52 30.72 18.10
C PRO A 20 -9.66 30.27 16.92
N ASP A 21 -9.76 31.00 15.82
CA ASP A 21 -8.95 30.78 14.62
C ASP A 21 -7.46 31.06 14.94
N ASP A 22 -6.56 30.37 14.23
CA ASP A 22 -5.10 30.54 14.35
C ASP A 22 -4.56 30.45 15.80
N TYR A 23 -5.12 29.55 16.59
CA TYR A 23 -4.79 29.36 18.01
C TYR A 23 -3.55 28.50 18.24
N PHE A 24 -3.46 27.33 17.58
CA PHE A 24 -2.42 26.33 17.82
C PHE A 24 -1.24 26.45 16.87
N ASP A 25 -0.03 26.30 17.42
CA ASP A 25 1.21 26.18 16.62
C ASP A 25 1.33 24.81 15.94
N ALA A 26 0.79 23.76 16.57
CA ALA A 26 0.78 22.41 16.02
C ALA A 26 -0.45 21.62 16.48
N VAL A 27 -0.88 20.69 15.63
CA VAL A 27 -1.92 19.69 15.92
C VAL A 27 -1.36 18.31 15.63
N PHE A 28 -1.59 17.35 16.51
CA PHE A 28 -1.24 15.95 16.29
C PHE A 28 -2.49 15.10 16.51
N THR A 29 -2.85 14.24 15.57
CA THR A 29 -4.07 13.44 15.64
C THR A 29 -3.93 12.07 14.98
N ASP A 30 -4.63 11.09 15.52
CA ASP A 30 -4.81 9.74 15.00
C ASP A 30 -6.31 9.50 14.76
N PRO A 31 -6.85 9.87 13.59
CA PRO A 31 -8.26 9.73 13.27
C PRO A 31 -8.71 8.26 13.21
N PRO A 32 -10.02 7.99 13.35
CA PRO A 32 -10.57 6.63 13.32
C PRO A 32 -10.30 5.90 11.99
N TYR A 33 -10.00 4.59 12.09
CA TYR A 33 -9.61 3.71 10.98
C TYR A 33 -10.76 3.25 10.08
N TYR A 34 -11.43 4.21 9.41
CA TYR A 34 -12.45 3.97 8.40
C TYR A 34 -13.55 3.00 8.88
N ILE A 35 -13.41 1.70 8.58
CA ILE A 35 -14.39 0.64 8.84
C ILE A 35 -14.02 -0.29 10.02
N ASN A 36 -12.77 -0.24 10.51
CA ASN A 36 -12.18 -1.34 11.28
C ASN A 36 -12.78 -1.57 12.68
N VAL A 37 -13.18 -0.51 13.37
CA VAL A 37 -13.50 -0.60 14.80
C VAL A 37 -14.76 0.22 15.12
N PRO A 38 -15.81 -0.41 15.65
CA PRO A 38 -16.99 0.29 16.16
C PRO A 38 -16.69 0.81 17.58
N TYR A 39 -15.88 1.87 17.69
CA TYR A 39 -15.35 2.39 18.95
C TYR A 39 -16.44 2.74 19.96
N ALA A 40 -17.51 3.39 19.53
CA ALA A 40 -18.59 3.81 20.41
C ALA A 40 -19.33 2.60 20.99
N ASP A 41 -19.62 1.59 20.18
CA ASP A 41 -20.25 0.34 20.65
C ASP A 41 -19.32 -0.45 21.58
N LEU A 42 -18.04 -0.58 21.26
CA LEU A 42 -17.06 -1.24 22.14
C LEU A 42 -16.89 -0.48 23.47
N SER A 43 -16.98 0.84 23.43
CA SER A 43 -16.85 1.70 24.61
C SER A 43 -18.01 1.52 25.59
N ASP A 44 -19.17 1.01 25.16
CA ASP A 44 -20.31 0.77 26.06
C ASP A 44 -19.97 -0.21 27.18
N PHE A 45 -19.11 -1.20 26.90
CA PHE A 45 -18.64 -2.12 27.93
C PHE A 45 -17.99 -1.37 29.10
N PHE A 46 -17.11 -0.40 28.82
CA PHE A 46 -16.42 0.38 29.85
C PHE A 46 -17.30 1.49 30.42
N TYR A 47 -18.05 2.19 29.57
CA TYR A 47 -18.87 3.35 29.92
C TYR A 47 -19.89 3.02 31.03
N VAL A 48 -20.51 1.85 30.92
CA VAL A 48 -21.53 1.36 31.86
C VAL A 48 -20.94 1.11 33.26
N TRP A 49 -19.67 0.68 33.36
CA TRP A 49 -18.98 0.55 34.63
C TRP A 49 -18.50 1.90 35.17
N LEU A 50 -17.88 2.72 34.32
CA LEU A 50 -17.42 4.07 34.69
C LEU A 50 -18.56 4.94 35.24
N LYS A 51 -19.74 4.87 34.61
CA LYS A 51 -20.95 5.55 35.08
C LYS A 51 -21.35 5.16 36.51
N ARG A 52 -21.21 3.89 36.88
CA ARG A 52 -21.59 3.42 38.23
C ARG A 52 -20.54 3.72 39.29
N THR A 53 -19.26 3.83 38.89
CA THR A 53 -18.16 4.01 39.84
C THR A 53 -17.79 5.47 40.05
N VAL A 54 -17.88 6.31 39.02
CA VAL A 54 -17.42 7.71 39.05
C VAL A 54 -18.40 8.67 38.35
N GLY A 55 -19.64 8.23 38.08
CA GLY A 55 -20.63 9.06 37.39
C GLY A 55 -21.06 10.29 38.18
N ASP A 56 -21.02 10.23 39.50
CA ASP A 56 -21.24 11.34 40.42
C ASP A 56 -20.10 12.37 40.38
N LEU A 57 -18.86 11.93 40.10
CA LEU A 57 -17.70 12.81 39.93
C LEU A 57 -17.68 13.51 38.56
N TYR A 58 -18.26 12.87 37.54
CA TYR A 58 -18.26 13.37 36.15
C TYR A 58 -19.66 13.30 35.51
N PRO A 59 -20.66 14.00 36.08
CA PRO A 59 -22.05 13.87 35.67
C PRO A 59 -22.24 14.25 34.20
N ASP A 60 -21.58 15.31 33.73
CA ASP A 60 -21.68 15.79 32.35
C ASP A 60 -21.16 14.79 31.30
N LEU A 61 -20.26 13.88 31.70
CA LEU A 61 -19.61 12.92 30.80
C LEU A 61 -20.37 11.60 30.73
N LEU A 62 -21.12 11.28 31.78
CA LEU A 62 -21.74 9.99 31.99
C LEU A 62 -23.28 10.08 32.02
N THR A 63 -23.85 11.18 31.52
CA THR A 63 -25.29 11.48 31.53
C THR A 63 -26.12 10.44 30.76
N THR A 64 -25.70 10.09 29.54
CA THR A 64 -26.46 9.20 28.65
C THR A 64 -26.44 7.76 29.15
N PRO A 65 -27.43 6.91 28.81
CA PRO A 65 -27.42 5.50 29.19
C PRO A 65 -26.21 4.73 28.66
N LEU A 66 -25.78 5.07 27.44
CA LEU A 66 -24.66 4.48 26.71
C LEU A 66 -23.87 5.59 26.01
N THR A 67 -22.71 5.28 25.40
CA THR A 67 -21.91 6.29 24.67
C THR A 67 -22.69 6.91 23.50
N PRO A 68 -22.36 8.11 23.00
CA PRO A 68 -22.98 8.67 21.81
C PRO A 68 -22.48 7.98 20.52
N LYS A 69 -23.39 7.41 19.72
CA LYS A 69 -23.03 6.71 18.46
C LYS A 69 -23.18 7.58 17.23
N SER A 70 -24.21 8.42 17.16
CA SER A 70 -24.55 9.20 15.96
C SER A 70 -23.41 10.09 15.45
N ARG A 71 -22.54 10.56 16.36
CA ARG A 71 -21.43 11.47 16.04
C ARG A 71 -20.07 10.80 15.86
N GLU A 72 -19.99 9.49 16.07
CA GLU A 72 -18.74 8.73 15.88
C GLU A 72 -18.38 8.66 14.39
N ILE A 73 -17.22 9.20 14.03
CA ILE A 73 -16.69 9.18 12.68
C ILE A 73 -16.18 7.76 12.34
N GLY A 74 -16.98 6.96 11.65
CA GLY A 74 -16.61 5.65 11.11
C GLY A 74 -17.53 5.25 9.96
N GLN A 75 -17.04 4.42 9.02
CA GLN A 75 -17.87 3.77 8.00
C GLN A 75 -18.58 2.56 8.62
N MET A 76 -19.75 2.79 9.23
CA MET A 76 -20.42 1.80 10.07
C MET A 76 -21.54 1.03 9.38
N ALA A 77 -21.97 1.43 8.17
CA ALA A 77 -23.09 0.80 7.47
C ALA A 77 -22.94 -0.72 7.29
N HIS A 78 -21.72 -1.22 7.14
CA HIS A 78 -21.49 -2.67 7.00
C HIS A 78 -21.62 -3.46 8.32
N TRP A 79 -21.47 -2.81 9.48
CA TRP A 79 -21.60 -3.45 10.79
C TRP A 79 -23.07 -3.74 11.10
N ASP A 80 -23.93 -2.78 10.75
CA ASP A 80 -25.38 -2.88 10.96
C ASP A 80 -26.08 -1.93 9.96
N LEU A 81 -26.69 -2.51 8.93
CA LEU A 81 -27.39 -1.77 7.88
C LEU A 81 -28.69 -1.11 8.36
N GLU A 82 -29.24 -1.54 9.49
CA GLU A 82 -30.46 -0.95 10.05
C GLU A 82 -30.10 0.23 10.95
N ARG A 83 -29.08 0.06 11.79
CA ARG A 83 -28.68 1.07 12.77
C ARG A 83 -27.79 2.18 12.21
N TYR A 84 -27.00 1.87 11.19
CA TYR A 84 -25.94 2.75 10.66
C TYR A 84 -26.00 2.95 9.15
N ALA A 85 -27.19 2.82 8.55
CA ALA A 85 -27.41 2.95 7.11
C ALA A 85 -26.78 4.22 6.51
N GLU A 86 -26.82 5.32 7.27
CA GLU A 86 -26.31 6.63 6.87
C GLU A 86 -24.79 6.76 6.97
N LYS A 87 -24.12 5.89 7.72
CA LYS A 87 -22.67 5.94 7.96
C LYS A 87 -21.89 5.17 6.88
N ASP A 88 -22.10 5.57 5.64
CA ASP A 88 -21.42 5.02 4.48
C ASP A 88 -20.05 5.70 4.21
N LYS A 89 -19.46 5.44 3.05
CA LYS A 89 -18.16 6.04 2.65
C LYS A 89 -18.26 7.57 2.60
N GLN A 90 -19.34 8.10 2.04
CA GLN A 90 -19.52 9.53 1.84
C GLN A 90 -19.68 10.22 3.19
N TRP A 91 -20.50 9.67 4.09
CA TRP A 91 -20.65 10.18 5.44
C TRP A 91 -19.33 10.24 6.20
N PHE A 92 -18.51 9.18 6.10
CA PHE A 92 -17.19 9.15 6.72
C PHE A 92 -16.30 10.28 6.20
N GLU A 93 -16.20 10.42 4.87
CA GLU A 93 -15.39 11.44 4.22
C GLU A 93 -15.85 12.85 4.59
N GLU A 94 -17.16 13.12 4.60
CA GLU A 94 -17.73 14.41 4.98
C GLU A 94 -17.44 14.77 6.43
N MET A 95 -17.66 13.84 7.37
CA MET A 95 -17.44 14.08 8.79
C MET A 95 -15.96 14.23 9.12
N LEU A 96 -15.09 13.45 8.49
CA LEU A 96 -13.65 13.60 8.62
C LEU A 96 -13.17 14.93 8.04
N THR A 97 -13.72 15.36 6.90
CA THR A 97 -13.44 16.68 6.31
C THR A 97 -13.85 17.80 7.27
N ARG A 98 -14.99 17.69 7.96
CA ARG A 98 -15.41 18.68 8.97
C ARG A 98 -14.41 18.75 10.13
N ALA A 99 -13.91 17.61 10.61
CA ALA A 99 -12.89 17.59 11.65
C ALA A 99 -11.58 18.23 11.18
N PHE A 100 -11.14 17.94 9.96
CA PHE A 100 -9.93 18.53 9.39
C PHE A 100 -10.08 20.02 9.06
N ARG A 101 -11.29 20.50 8.74
CA ARG A 101 -11.58 21.95 8.62
C ARG A 101 -11.43 22.66 9.96
N GLU A 102 -11.81 22.02 11.06
CA GLU A 102 -11.54 22.59 12.38
C GLU A 102 -10.04 22.64 12.67
N ILE A 103 -9.27 21.59 12.30
CA ILE A 103 -7.80 21.64 12.37
C ILE A 103 -7.28 22.82 11.56
N HIS A 104 -7.71 22.98 10.31
CA HIS A 104 -7.33 24.12 9.47
C HIS A 104 -7.69 25.44 10.15
N ARG A 105 -8.90 25.60 10.68
CA ARG A 105 -9.34 26.85 11.32
C ARG A 105 -8.47 27.22 12.52
N VAL A 106 -8.22 26.28 13.43
CA VAL A 106 -7.49 26.55 14.69
C VAL A 106 -5.97 26.54 14.55
N LEU A 107 -5.41 25.98 13.48
CA LEU A 107 -3.97 25.97 13.24
C LEU A 107 -3.51 27.36 12.80
N LYS A 108 -2.36 27.85 13.25
CA LYS A 108 -1.76 29.11 12.74
C LYS A 108 -1.36 29.00 11.26
N PRO A 109 -1.15 30.12 10.54
CA PRO A 109 -0.71 30.10 9.14
C PRO A 109 0.54 29.24 8.88
N GLU A 110 1.54 29.34 9.76
CA GLU A 110 2.78 28.55 9.70
C GLU A 110 2.76 27.27 10.55
N GLY A 111 1.59 26.93 11.09
CA GLY A 111 1.43 25.78 11.96
C GLY A 111 1.56 24.45 11.21
N VAL A 112 1.77 23.38 11.97
CA VAL A 112 1.91 22.02 11.44
C VAL A 112 0.83 21.11 12.01
N ALA A 113 0.13 20.39 11.14
CA ALA A 113 -0.74 19.28 11.55
C ALA A 113 -0.05 17.94 11.22
N VAL A 114 0.01 17.02 12.17
CA VAL A 114 0.48 15.66 11.94
C VAL A 114 -0.71 14.72 12.07
N ILE A 115 -1.01 14.00 11.00
CA ILE A 115 -2.12 13.06 10.92
C ILE A 115 -1.53 11.67 10.73
N VAL A 116 -1.79 10.77 11.67
CA VAL A 116 -1.37 9.37 11.60
C VAL A 116 -2.45 8.56 10.91
N PHE A 117 -2.09 7.72 9.95
CA PHE A 117 -3.05 6.80 9.34
C PHE A 117 -2.38 5.49 8.90
N ALA A 118 -3.07 4.39 9.12
CA ALA A 118 -2.61 3.05 8.80
C ALA A 118 -3.79 2.19 8.36
N TYR A 119 -3.91 1.92 7.07
CA TYR A 119 -4.99 1.10 6.57
C TYR A 119 -4.60 0.34 5.29
N PRO A 120 -4.95 -0.95 5.16
CA PRO A 120 -4.57 -1.77 4.01
C PRO A 120 -5.18 -1.30 2.70
N LYS A 121 -6.44 -0.86 2.71
CA LYS A 121 -7.16 -0.61 1.47
C LYS A 121 -7.01 0.84 1.00
N THR A 122 -6.69 0.99 -0.27
CA THR A 122 -6.61 2.28 -0.98
C THR A 122 -7.87 3.15 -0.83
N GLU A 123 -9.05 2.55 -0.76
CA GLU A 123 -10.31 3.30 -0.68
C GLU A 123 -10.40 4.17 0.58
N ALA A 124 -9.78 3.72 1.67
CA ALA A 124 -9.67 4.51 2.89
C ALA A 124 -8.63 5.63 2.76
N TRP A 125 -7.51 5.36 2.07
CA TRP A 125 -6.52 6.39 1.74
C TRP A 125 -7.12 7.49 0.87
N GLU A 126 -7.91 7.13 -0.14
CA GLU A 126 -8.64 8.08 -0.98
C GLU A 126 -9.54 8.98 -0.12
N ALA A 127 -10.34 8.40 0.79
CA ALA A 127 -11.23 9.16 1.67
C ALA A 127 -10.46 10.12 2.61
N VAL A 128 -9.37 9.64 3.23
CA VAL A 128 -8.55 10.47 4.13
C VAL A 128 -7.83 11.58 3.38
N ILE A 129 -7.20 11.28 2.23
CA ILE A 129 -6.50 12.26 1.41
C ILE A 129 -7.49 13.30 0.88
N ASN A 130 -8.66 12.88 0.37
CA ASN A 130 -9.71 13.82 -0.04
C ASN A 130 -10.13 14.72 1.13
N ALA A 131 -10.36 14.15 2.31
CA ALA A 131 -10.74 14.93 3.48
C ALA A 131 -9.68 15.98 3.86
N ILE A 132 -8.40 15.63 3.77
CA ILE A 132 -7.29 16.56 4.01
C ILE A 132 -7.32 17.70 2.97
N LEU A 133 -7.35 17.35 1.68
CA LEU A 133 -7.32 18.33 0.59
C LEU A 133 -8.55 19.25 0.60
N ASN A 134 -9.74 18.71 0.82
CA ASN A 134 -11.03 19.43 0.91
C ASN A 134 -11.16 20.29 2.17
N ALA A 135 -10.31 20.06 3.18
CA ALA A 135 -10.19 20.89 4.35
C ALA A 135 -9.22 22.07 4.16
N GLY A 136 -8.59 22.21 2.98
CA GLY A 136 -7.58 23.24 2.73
C GLY A 136 -6.23 22.89 3.35
N LEU A 137 -6.03 21.64 3.79
CA LEU A 137 -4.73 21.14 4.23
C LEU A 137 -4.06 20.40 3.07
N TYR A 138 -2.73 20.36 3.08
CA TYR A 138 -1.97 19.55 2.13
C TYR A 138 -0.73 18.98 2.76
N LEU A 139 -0.27 17.85 2.22
CA LEU A 139 0.91 17.15 2.72
C LEU A 139 2.18 17.88 2.26
N THR A 140 3.11 18.04 3.19
CA THR A 140 4.46 18.59 2.95
C THR A 140 5.55 17.56 3.21
N ALA A 141 5.25 16.54 4.02
CA ALA A 141 6.11 15.38 4.19
C ALA A 141 5.26 14.17 4.62
N SER A 142 5.84 12.99 4.46
CA SER A 142 5.24 11.72 4.88
C SER A 142 6.35 10.78 5.35
N TRP A 143 6.08 10.08 6.44
CA TRP A 143 7.03 9.16 7.04
C TRP A 143 6.34 7.83 7.33
N PRO A 144 6.71 6.74 6.65
CA PRO A 144 6.31 5.41 7.07
C PRO A 144 7.08 5.06 8.35
N ILE A 145 6.36 4.79 9.44
CA ILE A 145 6.93 4.40 10.72
C ILE A 145 6.37 3.03 11.07
N HIS A 146 7.27 2.08 11.32
CA HIS A 146 6.91 0.78 11.89
C HIS A 146 6.50 1.00 13.35
N THR A 147 5.21 0.88 13.63
CA THR A 147 4.61 1.12 14.94
C THR A 147 4.13 -0.18 15.60
N GLU A 148 4.12 -1.32 14.89
CA GLU A 148 3.68 -2.60 15.42
C GLU A 148 4.82 -3.43 16.04
N MET A 149 4.57 -4.02 17.23
CA MET A 149 5.43 -5.05 17.84
C MET A 149 5.47 -6.29 16.92
N GLY A 150 6.67 -6.78 16.61
CA GLY A 150 6.94 -7.95 15.77
C GLY A 150 6.42 -9.31 16.31
N SER A 151 5.47 -9.34 17.22
CA SER A 151 4.98 -10.53 17.92
C SER A 151 3.51 -10.88 17.68
N ARG A 152 2.94 -10.56 16.50
CA ARG A 152 1.75 -11.30 16.04
C ARG A 152 2.19 -12.55 15.26
N LEU A 153 2.23 -13.68 15.96
CA LEU A 153 2.46 -15.05 15.45
C LEU A 153 1.52 -15.49 14.30
N ARG A 154 0.56 -14.66 13.87
CA ARG A 154 -0.32 -14.89 12.72
C ARG A 154 0.10 -14.16 11.43
N ALA A 155 1.24 -13.47 11.43
CA ALA A 155 1.77 -12.78 10.26
C ALA A 155 2.52 -13.70 9.26
N GLN A 156 2.65 -14.99 9.55
CA GLN A 156 3.32 -15.93 8.62
C GLN A 156 2.49 -16.28 7.37
N GLU A 157 1.19 -15.97 7.34
CA GLU A 157 0.29 -16.36 6.24
C GLU A 157 -0.51 -15.22 5.59
N SER A 158 -0.51 -14.01 6.15
CA SER A 158 -1.18 -12.84 5.57
C SER A 158 -0.24 -11.63 5.49
N ALA A 159 -0.15 -11.01 4.31
CA ALA A 159 0.56 -9.76 4.09
C ALA A 159 -0.21 -8.58 4.71
N ALA A 160 -0.38 -8.58 6.03
CA ALA A 160 -0.95 -7.45 6.76
C ALA A 160 0.08 -6.30 6.83
N LEU A 161 -0.35 -5.06 6.58
CA LEU A 161 0.52 -3.88 6.67
C LEU A 161 1.11 -3.76 8.08
N ALA A 162 2.41 -3.47 8.15
CA ALA A 162 3.15 -3.33 9.41
C ALA A 162 3.46 -1.86 9.76
N SER A 163 3.24 -0.92 8.83
CA SER A 163 3.62 0.49 8.97
C SER A 163 2.44 1.45 9.03
N SER A 164 2.48 2.42 9.95
CA SER A 164 1.63 3.62 9.92
C SER A 164 2.33 4.75 9.15
N ILE A 165 1.59 5.58 8.42
CA ILE A 165 2.16 6.77 7.77
C ILE A 165 1.81 8.01 8.58
N TYR A 166 2.84 8.78 8.90
CA TYR A 166 2.73 10.07 9.55
C TYR A 166 2.73 11.14 8.47
N MET A 167 1.58 11.76 8.25
CA MET A 167 1.38 12.79 7.23
C MET A 167 1.57 14.16 7.88
N VAL A 168 2.57 14.89 7.43
CA VAL A 168 2.86 16.25 7.90
C VAL A 168 2.13 17.22 6.97
N CYS A 169 1.09 17.86 7.48
CA CYS A 169 0.18 18.73 6.76
C CYS A 169 0.35 20.20 7.16
N ARG A 170 0.10 21.10 6.21
CA ARG A 170 0.06 22.56 6.42
C ARG A 170 -1.17 23.16 5.75
N LYS A 171 -1.52 24.39 6.12
CA LYS A 171 -2.52 25.18 5.40
C LYS A 171 -2.06 25.44 3.98
N ARG A 172 -2.94 25.22 3.01
CA ARG A 172 -2.70 25.59 1.62
C ARG A 172 -2.77 27.12 1.49
N THR A 173 -1.76 27.70 0.87
CA THR A 173 -1.65 29.16 0.68
C THR A 173 -1.91 29.60 -0.76
N SER A 174 -1.91 28.68 -1.73
CA SER A 174 -2.20 28.97 -3.15
C SER A 174 -3.52 28.33 -3.61
N GLY A 175 -4.26 29.04 -4.45
CA GLY A 175 -5.39 28.53 -5.23
C GLY A 175 -4.98 28.13 -6.65
N GLU A 176 -3.74 27.68 -6.85
CA GLU A 176 -3.22 27.38 -8.18
C GLU A 176 -3.88 26.12 -8.75
N VAL A 177 -4.32 26.20 -10.00
CA VAL A 177 -4.80 25.05 -10.77
C VAL A 177 -3.62 24.45 -11.51
N GLY A 178 -3.30 23.19 -11.22
CA GLY A 178 -2.19 22.47 -11.84
C GLY A 178 -2.58 21.86 -13.19
N GLU A 179 -1.71 21.97 -14.19
CA GLU A 179 -1.85 21.23 -15.45
C GLU A 179 -1.35 19.79 -15.27
N TYR A 180 -2.18 18.80 -15.60
CA TYR A 180 -1.89 17.38 -15.38
C TYR A 180 -0.55 16.91 -15.95
N SER A 181 -0.16 17.38 -17.14
CA SER A 181 1.11 17.04 -17.79
C SER A 181 2.30 17.42 -16.91
N ARG A 182 2.36 18.69 -16.48
CA ARG A 182 3.37 19.26 -15.60
C ARG A 182 3.35 18.59 -14.22
N VAL A 183 2.18 18.46 -13.61
CA VAL A 183 2.06 17.83 -12.28
C VAL A 183 2.54 16.38 -12.31
N LYS A 184 2.27 15.65 -13.40
CA LYS A 184 2.74 14.28 -13.58
C LYS A 184 4.26 14.20 -13.68
N GLU A 185 4.92 15.15 -14.33
CA GLU A 185 6.38 15.22 -14.38
C GLU A 185 6.99 15.54 -13.01
N GLU A 186 6.45 16.53 -12.30
CA GLU A 186 6.85 16.89 -10.94
C GLU A 186 6.67 15.70 -9.98
N LEU A 187 5.55 15.00 -10.09
CA LEU A 187 5.25 13.80 -9.32
C LEU A 187 6.26 12.70 -9.61
N LYS A 188 6.55 12.44 -10.88
CA LYS A 188 7.53 11.41 -11.27
C LYS A 188 8.89 11.68 -10.63
N ALA A 189 9.41 12.90 -10.78
CA ALA A 189 10.69 13.28 -10.20
C ALA A 189 10.71 13.12 -8.67
N ARG A 190 9.67 13.60 -7.98
CA ARG A 190 9.58 13.55 -6.51
C ARG A 190 9.41 12.13 -5.98
N VAL A 191 8.59 11.31 -6.64
CA VAL A 191 8.37 9.91 -6.24
C VAL A 191 9.65 9.11 -6.47
N GLU A 192 10.32 9.24 -7.63
CA GLU A 192 11.57 8.52 -7.90
C GLU A 192 12.68 8.88 -6.89
N GLU A 193 12.84 10.16 -6.55
CA GLU A 193 13.78 10.63 -5.52
C GLU A 193 13.52 9.94 -4.17
N ARG A 194 12.27 9.97 -3.70
CA ARG A 194 11.89 9.42 -2.38
C ARG A 194 11.94 7.90 -2.34
N LEU A 195 11.54 7.23 -3.43
CA LEU A 195 11.68 5.78 -3.55
C LEU A 195 13.14 5.31 -3.44
N ALA A 196 14.09 6.08 -3.97
CA ALA A 196 15.52 5.77 -3.82
C ALA A 196 16.02 5.92 -2.38
N GLU A 197 15.47 6.84 -1.59
CA GLU A 197 15.72 6.93 -0.15
C GLU A 197 15.12 5.74 0.59
N PHE A 198 13.85 5.42 0.34
CA PHE A 198 13.16 4.31 0.98
C PHE A 198 13.82 2.96 0.69
N TRP A 199 14.28 2.75 -0.54
CA TRP A 199 15.01 1.54 -0.91
C TRP A 199 16.31 1.39 -0.13
N ARG A 200 17.11 2.48 -0.01
CA ARG A 200 18.34 2.48 0.79
C ARG A 200 18.09 2.30 2.28
N ALA A 201 16.94 2.76 2.77
CA ALA A 201 16.49 2.54 4.14
C ALA A 201 15.95 1.12 4.41
N GLY A 202 15.89 0.25 3.39
CA GLY A 202 15.41 -1.12 3.53
C GLY A 202 13.89 -1.28 3.56
N VAL A 203 13.14 -0.25 3.15
CA VAL A 203 11.69 -0.37 2.95
C VAL A 203 11.46 -1.33 1.78
N HIS A 204 10.62 -2.33 1.99
CA HIS A 204 10.45 -3.44 1.06
C HIS A 204 8.98 -3.85 0.93
N GLY A 205 8.68 -4.55 -0.16
CA GLY A 205 7.38 -5.13 -0.47
C GLY A 205 6.20 -4.17 -0.39
N ALA A 206 5.11 -4.59 0.25
CA ALA A 206 3.87 -3.79 0.32
C ALA A 206 4.08 -2.40 0.94
N ASP A 207 4.94 -2.31 1.96
CA ASP A 207 5.25 -1.04 2.63
C ASP A 207 5.96 -0.05 1.70
N PHE A 208 6.67 -0.53 0.67
CA PHE A 208 7.29 0.33 -0.33
C PHE A 208 6.25 1.03 -1.22
N PHE A 209 5.20 0.31 -1.63
CA PHE A 209 4.06 0.91 -2.36
C PHE A 209 3.31 1.92 -1.51
N MET A 210 3.15 1.65 -0.21
CA MET A 210 2.53 2.56 0.73
C MET A 210 3.35 3.84 0.94
N ALA A 211 4.67 3.71 1.07
CA ALA A 211 5.58 4.84 1.24
C ALA A 211 5.54 5.82 0.06
N ALA A 212 5.24 5.34 -1.16
CA ALA A 212 5.13 6.16 -2.36
C ALA A 212 3.91 7.10 -2.39
N ILE A 213 2.85 6.78 -1.64
CA ILE A 213 1.61 7.57 -1.60
C ILE A 213 1.91 8.99 -1.13
N GLY A 214 2.67 9.10 -0.05
CA GLY A 214 2.93 10.39 0.58
C GLY A 214 3.66 11.39 -0.34
N PRO A 215 4.79 11.04 -0.98
CA PRO A 215 5.45 11.89 -1.99
C PRO A 215 4.55 12.27 -3.17
N ALA A 216 3.67 11.36 -3.63
CA ALA A 216 2.75 11.66 -4.71
C ALA A 216 1.69 12.70 -4.29
N VAL A 217 1.13 12.54 -3.08
CA VAL A 217 0.17 13.47 -2.50
C VAL A 217 0.82 14.80 -2.14
N GLU A 218 2.12 14.82 -1.78
CA GLU A 218 2.87 16.05 -1.52
C GLU A 218 2.88 16.97 -2.75
N VAL A 219 3.13 16.43 -3.94
CA VAL A 219 3.13 17.22 -5.18
C VAL A 219 1.71 17.63 -5.56
N PHE A 220 0.79 16.66 -5.60
CA PHE A 220 -0.59 16.90 -6.00
C PHE A 220 -1.29 17.90 -5.07
N GLY A 221 -1.05 17.78 -3.77
CA GLY A 221 -1.64 18.61 -2.73
C GLY A 221 -1.19 20.07 -2.75
N ARG A 222 -0.17 20.45 -3.52
CA ARG A 222 0.20 21.88 -3.69
C ARG A 222 -0.85 22.65 -4.50
N TYR A 223 -1.54 21.97 -5.42
CA TYR A 223 -2.54 22.56 -6.31
C TYR A 223 -3.94 22.42 -5.73
N GLU A 224 -4.76 23.47 -5.82
CA GLU A 224 -6.15 23.43 -5.36
C GLU A 224 -6.92 22.33 -6.08
N ARG A 225 -6.69 22.22 -7.39
CA ARG A 225 -7.12 21.11 -8.23
C ARG A 225 -6.14 20.94 -9.38
N VAL A 226 -6.13 19.75 -9.96
CA VAL A 226 -5.33 19.43 -11.14
C VAL A 226 -6.27 19.07 -12.28
N GLU A 227 -6.05 19.66 -13.45
CA GLU A 227 -6.92 19.50 -14.61
C GLU A 227 -6.16 18.93 -15.81
N ARG A 228 -6.86 18.13 -16.61
CA ARG A 228 -6.40 17.71 -17.94
C ARG A 228 -6.60 18.87 -18.92
N LEU A 229 -5.96 18.79 -20.10
CA LEU A 229 -6.20 19.74 -21.20
C LEU A 229 -7.68 19.77 -21.66
N SER A 230 -8.44 18.70 -21.39
CA SER A 230 -9.89 18.64 -21.62
C SER A 230 -10.71 19.45 -20.60
N GLY A 231 -10.09 19.98 -19.54
CA GLY A 231 -10.78 20.62 -18.40
C GLY A 231 -11.30 19.62 -17.36
N GLU A 232 -11.13 18.31 -17.57
CA GLU A 232 -11.54 17.30 -16.60
C GLU A 232 -10.62 17.30 -15.37
N PRO A 233 -11.16 17.31 -14.14
CA PRO A 233 -10.35 17.22 -12.94
C PRO A 233 -9.71 15.83 -12.80
N VAL A 234 -8.48 15.80 -12.32
CA VAL A 234 -7.75 14.59 -11.98
C VAL A 234 -8.10 14.20 -10.55
N SER A 235 -8.56 12.97 -10.36
CA SER A 235 -8.95 12.49 -9.03
C SER A 235 -7.75 12.03 -8.20
N VAL A 236 -7.89 11.99 -6.87
CA VAL A 236 -6.91 11.33 -5.98
C VAL A 236 -6.74 9.85 -6.35
N ARG A 237 -7.79 9.20 -6.84
CA ARG A 237 -7.70 7.81 -7.34
C ARG A 237 -6.75 7.68 -8.54
N ASP A 238 -6.83 8.60 -9.50
CA ASP A 238 -5.92 8.65 -10.65
C ASP A 238 -4.47 8.85 -10.20
N LEU A 239 -4.27 9.79 -9.27
CA LEU A 239 -2.98 10.08 -8.65
C LEU A 239 -2.35 8.83 -8.01
N LEU A 240 -3.11 8.13 -7.17
CA LEU A 240 -2.64 6.91 -6.51
C LEU A 240 -2.34 5.80 -7.52
N GLY A 241 -3.06 5.75 -8.64
CA GLY A 241 -2.76 4.88 -9.77
C GLY A 241 -1.38 5.17 -10.38
N ILE A 242 -1.08 6.44 -10.64
CA ILE A 242 0.21 6.88 -11.18
C ILE A 242 1.35 6.56 -10.20
N ALA A 243 1.17 6.87 -8.91
CA ALA A 243 2.15 6.57 -7.87
C ALA A 243 2.48 5.07 -7.81
N ARG A 244 1.47 4.21 -7.87
CA ARG A 244 1.65 2.74 -7.91
C ARG A 244 2.41 2.29 -9.15
N GLN A 245 2.07 2.83 -10.33
CA GLN A 245 2.76 2.48 -11.58
C GLN A 245 4.24 2.86 -11.53
N LEU A 246 4.56 4.08 -11.08
CA LEU A 246 5.94 4.53 -10.92
C LEU A 246 6.71 3.68 -9.90
N THR A 247 6.04 3.29 -8.81
CA THR A 247 6.65 2.44 -7.78
C THR A 247 6.93 1.04 -8.30
N ALA A 248 5.99 0.44 -9.06
CA ALA A 248 6.18 -0.84 -9.71
C ALA A 248 7.35 -0.81 -10.70
N GLU A 249 7.42 0.22 -11.54
CA GLU A 249 8.52 0.40 -12.50
C GLU A 249 9.88 0.56 -11.79
N PHE A 250 9.94 1.39 -10.74
CA PHE A 250 11.15 1.59 -9.94
C PHE A 250 11.60 0.27 -9.28
N ALA A 251 10.67 -0.44 -8.61
CA ALA A 251 10.96 -1.69 -7.93
C ALA A 251 11.46 -2.75 -8.92
N LEU A 252 10.81 -2.90 -10.08
CA LEU A 252 11.25 -3.84 -11.12
C LEU A 252 12.67 -3.55 -11.61
N ARG A 253 13.02 -2.29 -11.87
CA ARG A 253 14.39 -1.92 -12.26
C ARG A 253 15.41 -2.31 -11.20
N ARG A 254 15.11 -2.07 -9.92
CA ARG A 254 16.01 -2.42 -8.82
C ARG A 254 16.12 -3.93 -8.58
N ILE A 255 15.01 -4.65 -8.66
CA ILE A 255 14.98 -6.13 -8.56
C ILE A 255 15.85 -6.74 -9.67
N LEU A 256 15.80 -6.17 -10.86
CA LEU A 256 16.62 -6.60 -12.00
C LEU A 256 18.03 -5.97 -12.01
N LYS A 257 18.47 -5.35 -10.90
CA LYS A 257 19.80 -4.71 -10.73
C LYS A 257 20.13 -3.70 -11.83
N ASP A 258 19.19 -2.81 -12.12
CA ASP A 258 19.23 -1.82 -13.20
C ASP A 258 19.36 -2.45 -14.61
N GLY A 259 19.01 -3.73 -14.74
CA GLY A 259 18.85 -4.43 -16.01
C GLY A 259 17.73 -3.82 -16.86
N HIS A 260 17.75 -4.13 -18.16
CA HIS A 260 16.78 -3.58 -19.08
C HIS A 260 15.43 -4.28 -18.88
N LEU A 261 14.37 -3.52 -18.58
CA LEU A 261 12.99 -4.01 -18.65
C LEU A 261 12.60 -4.44 -20.07
N SER A 262 13.34 -3.99 -21.08
CA SER A 262 13.14 -4.41 -22.47
C SER A 262 13.37 -5.92 -22.59
N GLY A 263 12.34 -6.64 -23.00
CA GLY A 263 12.39 -8.09 -23.16
C GLY A 263 11.77 -8.89 -22.02
N VAL A 264 11.40 -8.26 -20.90
CA VAL A 264 10.62 -8.91 -19.83
C VAL A 264 9.13 -8.60 -20.04
N ASP A 265 8.32 -9.62 -20.34
CA ASP A 265 6.88 -9.44 -20.57
C ASP A 265 6.13 -9.06 -19.27
N ARG A 266 4.93 -8.51 -19.42
CA ARG A 266 4.15 -7.97 -18.28
C ARG A 266 3.72 -9.04 -17.27
N VAL A 267 3.49 -10.28 -17.70
CA VAL A 267 3.13 -11.39 -16.80
C VAL A 267 4.33 -11.76 -15.92
N THR A 268 5.53 -11.76 -16.51
CA THR A 268 6.78 -11.97 -15.79
C THR A 268 7.10 -10.82 -14.83
N GLN A 269 6.87 -9.57 -15.24
CA GLN A 269 6.98 -8.40 -14.36
C GLN A 269 6.02 -8.51 -13.16
N PHE A 270 4.77 -8.90 -13.39
CA PHE A 270 3.80 -9.16 -12.33
C PHE A 270 4.31 -10.22 -11.35
N TYR A 271 4.85 -11.33 -11.86
CA TYR A 271 5.39 -12.41 -11.04
C TYR A 271 6.52 -11.94 -10.12
N LEU A 272 7.49 -11.20 -10.68
CA LEU A 272 8.61 -10.62 -9.93
C LEU A 272 8.13 -9.70 -8.81
N LEU A 273 7.24 -8.75 -9.13
CA LEU A 273 6.72 -7.83 -8.12
C LEU A 273 5.92 -8.56 -7.04
N TRP A 274 5.14 -9.58 -7.39
CA TRP A 274 4.41 -10.36 -6.40
C TRP A 274 5.37 -11.10 -5.48
N ARG A 275 6.37 -11.80 -6.02
CA ARG A 275 7.37 -12.52 -5.21
C ARG A 275 8.14 -11.58 -4.31
N TRP A 276 8.57 -10.43 -4.84
CA TRP A 276 9.25 -9.41 -4.05
C TRP A 276 8.36 -8.80 -2.96
N SER A 277 7.06 -8.59 -3.24
CA SER A 277 6.16 -7.91 -2.31
C SER A 277 5.56 -8.80 -1.24
N TYR A 278 5.24 -10.03 -1.60
CA TYR A 278 4.39 -10.91 -0.81
C TYR A 278 4.95 -12.34 -0.67
N GLY A 279 6.04 -12.66 -1.38
CA GLY A 279 6.61 -14.01 -1.41
C GLY A 279 5.59 -15.07 -1.83
N ARG A 280 5.28 -16.00 -0.92
CA ARG A 280 4.26 -17.05 -1.07
C ARG A 280 2.94 -16.75 -0.34
N GLY A 281 2.84 -15.59 0.31
CA GLY A 281 1.69 -15.22 1.15
C GLY A 281 0.38 -15.10 0.37
N LEU A 282 -0.73 -15.20 1.11
CA LEU A 282 -2.07 -14.89 0.60
C LEU A 282 -2.25 -13.37 0.52
N VAL A 283 -2.74 -12.89 -0.62
CA VAL A 283 -2.93 -11.46 -0.90
C VAL A 283 -4.42 -11.20 -1.11
N PRO A 284 -5.03 -10.19 -0.45
CA PRO A 284 -6.42 -9.83 -0.71
C PRO A 284 -6.68 -9.55 -2.20
N TYR A 285 -7.88 -9.90 -2.69
CA TYR A 285 -8.27 -9.70 -4.09
C TYR A 285 -7.98 -8.27 -4.60
N ASP A 286 -8.35 -7.26 -3.83
CA ASP A 286 -8.20 -5.85 -4.24
C ASP A 286 -6.73 -5.45 -4.40
N GLU A 287 -5.85 -5.94 -3.54
CA GLU A 287 -4.41 -5.65 -3.62
C GLU A 287 -3.76 -6.39 -4.78
N ALA A 288 -4.14 -7.66 -5.01
CA ALA A 288 -3.73 -8.41 -6.19
C ALA A 288 -4.15 -7.71 -7.49
N ARG A 289 -5.37 -7.17 -7.53
CA ARG A 289 -5.92 -6.43 -8.68
C ARG A 289 -5.18 -5.11 -8.91
N LYS A 290 -4.85 -4.37 -7.85
CA LYS A 290 -4.08 -3.12 -7.96
C LYS A 290 -2.66 -3.38 -8.46
N LEU A 291 -2.02 -4.44 -7.97
CA LEU A 291 -0.70 -4.85 -8.47
C LEU A 291 -0.79 -5.21 -9.97
N SER A 292 -1.79 -5.98 -10.38
CA SER A 292 -1.99 -6.34 -11.79
C SER A 292 -2.19 -5.10 -12.67
N GLN A 293 -2.96 -4.12 -12.20
CA GLN A 293 -3.17 -2.84 -12.88
C GLN A 293 -1.89 -2.02 -13.00
N SER A 294 -1.01 -2.01 -11.98
CA SER A 294 0.24 -1.23 -12.02
C SER A 294 1.23 -1.69 -13.11
N VAL A 295 1.17 -2.95 -13.52
CA VAL A 295 1.96 -3.50 -14.64
C VAL A 295 1.16 -3.68 -15.93
N GLY A 296 -0.16 -3.42 -15.88
CA GLY A 296 -1.05 -3.50 -17.04
C GLY A 296 -1.37 -4.92 -17.49
N VAL A 297 -1.66 -5.82 -16.54
CA VAL A 297 -2.17 -7.19 -16.78
C VAL A 297 -3.55 -7.40 -16.15
N ASP A 298 -4.37 -8.23 -16.78
CA ASP A 298 -5.68 -8.64 -16.27
C ASP A 298 -5.54 -9.81 -15.28
N LEU A 299 -5.91 -9.58 -14.02
CA LEU A 299 -5.85 -10.59 -12.97
C LEU A 299 -6.72 -11.82 -13.28
N GLU A 300 -7.89 -11.64 -13.88
CA GLU A 300 -8.79 -12.75 -14.19
C GLU A 300 -8.23 -13.62 -15.32
N HIS A 301 -7.50 -13.02 -16.26
CA HIS A 301 -6.71 -13.78 -17.23
C HIS A 301 -5.62 -14.60 -16.54
N LEU A 302 -4.86 -14.04 -15.59
CA LEU A 302 -3.84 -14.79 -14.84
C LEU A 302 -4.39 -15.96 -14.02
N VAL A 303 -5.64 -15.83 -13.53
CA VAL A 303 -6.35 -16.94 -12.86
C VAL A 303 -6.68 -18.05 -13.87
N ARG A 304 -7.18 -17.70 -15.07
CA ARG A 304 -7.49 -18.67 -16.12
C ARG A 304 -6.26 -19.41 -16.63
N GLU A 305 -5.13 -18.69 -16.78
CA GLU A 305 -3.85 -19.27 -17.18
C GLU A 305 -3.16 -20.09 -16.05
N GLY A 306 -3.78 -20.17 -14.87
CA GLY A 306 -3.27 -20.95 -13.76
C GLY A 306 -1.96 -20.40 -13.18
N LEU A 307 -1.73 -19.09 -13.25
CA LEU A 307 -0.65 -18.41 -12.53
C LEU A 307 -1.09 -18.00 -11.11
N ILE A 308 -2.37 -17.62 -10.97
CA ILE A 308 -2.99 -17.23 -9.70
C ILE A 308 -4.09 -18.23 -9.33
N LYS A 309 -4.17 -18.59 -8.05
CA LYS A 309 -5.28 -19.38 -7.49
C LYS A 309 -6.13 -18.54 -6.53
N LYS A 310 -7.45 -18.57 -6.72
CA LYS A 310 -8.44 -17.99 -5.81
C LYS A 310 -8.56 -18.84 -4.53
N ASN A 311 -8.58 -18.18 -3.38
CA ASN A 311 -8.77 -18.80 -2.06
C ASN A 311 -9.70 -17.92 -1.21
N GLY A 312 -11.01 -18.04 -1.46
CA GLY A 312 -12.01 -17.12 -0.88
C GLY A 312 -11.80 -15.69 -1.39
N SER A 313 -11.69 -14.73 -0.45
CA SER A 313 -11.38 -13.32 -0.74
C SER A 313 -9.88 -13.03 -0.97
N TYR A 314 -9.05 -14.06 -0.93
CA TYR A 314 -7.60 -13.98 -1.12
C TYR A 314 -7.15 -14.67 -2.41
N MET A 315 -5.97 -14.29 -2.85
CA MET A 315 -5.29 -14.73 -4.06
C MET A 315 -3.91 -15.26 -3.70
N ARG A 316 -3.45 -16.28 -4.44
CA ARG A 316 -2.12 -16.87 -4.25
C ARG A 316 -1.40 -17.03 -5.58
N LEU A 317 -0.15 -16.57 -5.64
CA LEU A 317 0.74 -16.81 -6.78
C LEU A 317 1.36 -18.21 -6.72
N LEU A 318 1.16 -18.97 -7.79
CA LEU A 318 1.60 -20.35 -7.91
C LEU A 318 3.06 -20.43 -8.37
N GLY A 319 3.85 -21.25 -7.68
CA GLY A 319 5.20 -21.61 -8.15
C GLY A 319 5.19 -22.74 -9.19
N PRO A 320 6.36 -23.11 -9.75
CA PRO A 320 6.46 -24.03 -10.88
C PRO A 320 5.76 -25.38 -10.65
N LYS A 321 5.97 -26.01 -9.48
CA LYS A 321 5.36 -27.31 -9.13
C LYS A 321 3.84 -27.29 -8.93
N GLU A 322 3.26 -26.11 -8.85
CA GLU A 322 1.83 -25.92 -8.55
C GLU A 322 1.03 -25.62 -9.81
N ARG A 323 1.71 -25.49 -10.95
CA ARG A 323 1.14 -25.13 -12.24
C ARG A 323 1.19 -26.33 -13.19
N ALA A 324 0.13 -26.50 -13.98
CA ALA A 324 0.06 -27.53 -15.01
C ALA A 324 0.63 -27.00 -16.34
N LEU A 325 1.97 -26.99 -16.45
CA LEU A 325 2.70 -26.42 -17.60
C LEU A 325 3.27 -27.46 -18.58
N ALA A 326 3.36 -28.74 -18.19
CA ALA A 326 3.92 -29.78 -19.06
C ALA A 326 3.14 -29.91 -20.37
N GLY A 327 3.87 -29.97 -21.50
CA GLY A 327 3.29 -30.15 -22.84
C GLY A 327 2.52 -28.95 -23.40
N LYS A 328 2.58 -27.78 -22.76
CA LYS A 328 1.98 -26.53 -23.26
C LYS A 328 3.04 -25.62 -23.86
N ALA A 329 2.70 -24.84 -24.88
CA ALA A 329 3.56 -23.76 -25.35
C ALA A 329 3.58 -22.64 -24.28
N PRO A 330 4.76 -22.12 -23.88
CA PRO A 330 4.84 -21.03 -22.92
C PRO A 330 4.28 -19.74 -23.51
N ALA A 331 3.37 -19.07 -22.79
CA ALA A 331 2.77 -17.80 -23.22
C ALA A 331 3.55 -16.57 -22.73
N SER A 332 4.44 -16.76 -21.77
CA SER A 332 5.25 -15.72 -21.14
C SER A 332 6.63 -16.25 -20.74
N MET A 333 7.57 -15.36 -20.46
CA MET A 333 8.91 -15.72 -20.01
C MET A 333 8.89 -16.49 -18.68
N ILE A 334 7.96 -16.16 -17.77
CA ILE A 334 7.81 -16.91 -16.52
C ILE A 334 7.29 -18.33 -16.76
N ASP A 335 6.49 -18.57 -17.79
CA ASP A 335 6.08 -19.93 -18.18
C ASP A 335 7.28 -20.71 -18.72
N THR A 336 8.08 -20.10 -19.61
CA THR A 336 9.33 -20.67 -20.11
C THR A 336 10.25 -21.03 -18.94
N LEU A 337 10.41 -20.13 -17.97
CA LEU A 337 11.26 -20.36 -16.80
C LEU A 337 10.73 -21.50 -15.92
N HIS A 338 9.43 -21.50 -15.64
CA HIS A 338 8.79 -22.56 -14.84
C HIS A 338 8.86 -23.92 -15.54
N GLN A 339 8.75 -23.98 -16.86
CA GLN A 339 8.97 -25.22 -17.62
C GLN A 339 10.42 -25.66 -17.56
N ALA A 340 11.38 -24.75 -17.77
CA ALA A 340 12.81 -25.06 -17.71
C ALA A 340 13.21 -25.64 -16.35
N VAL A 341 12.74 -25.07 -15.23
CA VAL A 341 13.06 -25.63 -13.90
C VAL A 341 12.42 -27.00 -13.66
N LEU A 342 11.25 -27.27 -14.24
CA LEU A 342 10.58 -28.57 -14.12
C LEU A 342 11.31 -29.65 -14.94
N TYR A 343 11.67 -29.35 -16.20
CA TYR A 343 12.44 -30.29 -17.03
C TYR A 343 13.84 -30.55 -16.45
N TRP A 344 14.48 -29.50 -15.92
CA TRP A 344 15.75 -29.65 -15.20
C TRP A 344 15.63 -30.59 -14.00
N GLU A 345 14.59 -30.44 -13.19
CA GLU A 345 14.37 -31.32 -12.03
C GLU A 345 14.06 -32.77 -12.43
N GLN A 346 13.36 -32.97 -13.54
CA GLN A 346 12.98 -34.29 -14.06
C GLN A 346 14.10 -34.99 -14.82
N GLY A 347 15.17 -34.27 -15.20
CA GLY A 347 16.25 -34.79 -16.04
C GLY A 347 15.88 -34.89 -17.53
N GLU A 348 14.83 -34.20 -17.97
CA GLU A 348 14.34 -34.19 -19.36
C GLU A 348 15.20 -33.22 -20.20
N GLU A 349 16.40 -33.66 -20.58
CA GLU A 349 17.42 -32.79 -21.17
C GLU A 349 17.03 -32.20 -22.52
N ARG A 350 16.34 -32.98 -23.35
CA ARG A 350 15.96 -32.54 -24.70
C ARG A 350 14.92 -31.42 -24.64
N GLU A 351 13.88 -31.61 -23.85
CA GLU A 351 12.80 -30.65 -23.62
C GLU A 351 13.35 -29.38 -22.95
N LEU A 352 14.32 -29.53 -22.04
CA LEU A 352 15.03 -28.42 -21.43
C LEU A 352 15.82 -27.60 -22.47
N GLU A 353 16.52 -28.25 -23.40
CA GLU A 353 17.24 -27.55 -24.46
C GLU A 353 16.30 -26.83 -25.43
N GLU A 354 15.19 -27.48 -25.79
CA GLU A 354 14.15 -26.88 -26.64
C GLU A 354 13.54 -25.62 -26.00
N VAL A 355 13.18 -25.68 -24.72
CA VAL A 355 12.57 -24.53 -24.03
C VAL A 355 13.57 -23.39 -23.79
N LEU A 356 14.86 -23.71 -23.66
CA LEU A 356 15.93 -22.73 -23.47
C LEU A 356 16.51 -22.18 -24.79
N ALA A 357 16.12 -22.70 -25.95
CA ALA A 357 16.68 -22.29 -27.25
C ALA A 357 16.55 -20.78 -27.54
N GLY A 358 15.57 -20.10 -26.92
CA GLY A 358 15.35 -18.66 -27.01
C GLY A 358 15.74 -17.86 -25.75
N ALA A 359 16.38 -18.49 -24.76
CA ALA A 359 16.71 -17.85 -23.49
C ALA A 359 17.87 -16.85 -23.63
N ALA A 360 17.53 -15.56 -23.68
CA ALA A 360 18.50 -14.45 -23.71
C ALA A 360 18.89 -13.98 -22.29
N GLU A 361 19.79 -12.98 -22.20
CA GLU A 361 20.23 -12.43 -20.91
C GLU A 361 19.07 -12.02 -19.96
N PRO A 362 17.98 -11.35 -20.43
CA PRO A 362 16.87 -11.00 -19.55
C PRO A 362 16.21 -12.20 -18.87
N PHE A 363 16.14 -13.36 -19.55
CA PHE A 363 15.59 -14.58 -18.95
C PHE A 363 16.39 -15.01 -17.71
N TRP A 364 17.72 -14.99 -17.81
CA TRP A 364 18.59 -15.38 -16.71
C TRP A 364 18.61 -14.36 -15.59
N GLN A 365 18.53 -13.07 -15.91
CA GLN A 365 18.36 -12.00 -14.93
C GLN A 365 17.06 -12.17 -14.13
N VAL A 366 15.95 -12.51 -14.81
CA VAL A 366 14.67 -12.81 -14.14
C VAL A 366 14.80 -14.03 -13.23
N ALA A 367 15.42 -15.13 -13.70
CA ALA A 367 15.63 -16.32 -12.89
C ALA A 367 16.44 -16.03 -11.62
N GLN A 368 17.54 -15.28 -11.75
CA GLN A 368 18.37 -14.83 -10.63
C GLN A 368 17.58 -13.94 -9.67
N ALA A 369 16.84 -12.96 -10.21
CA ALA A 369 16.06 -12.04 -9.40
C ALA A 369 14.99 -12.76 -8.57
N ILE A 370 14.22 -13.68 -9.17
CA ILE A 370 13.23 -14.48 -8.42
C ILE A 370 13.92 -15.28 -7.32
N ALA A 371 15.04 -15.93 -7.62
CA ALA A 371 15.79 -16.70 -6.63
C ALA A 371 16.27 -15.86 -5.44
N GLU A 372 16.67 -14.61 -5.69
CA GLU A 372 17.12 -13.66 -4.65
C GLU A 372 15.97 -13.10 -3.81
N THR A 373 14.76 -12.99 -4.37
CA THR A 373 13.57 -12.53 -3.61
C THR A 373 12.99 -13.56 -2.64
N LEU A 374 13.33 -14.84 -2.83
CA LEU A 374 12.76 -15.94 -2.03
C LEU A 374 13.66 -16.27 -0.82
N PRO A 375 13.10 -16.67 0.34
CA PRO A 375 13.88 -16.99 1.52
C PRO A 375 14.72 -18.28 1.35
N ASP A 376 15.73 -18.44 2.19
CA ASP A 376 16.55 -19.65 2.22
C ASP A 376 15.68 -20.89 2.51
N GLY A 377 15.97 -22.00 1.83
CA GLY A 377 15.21 -23.24 1.98
C GLY A 377 13.94 -23.34 1.13
N ASP A 378 13.49 -22.25 0.49
CA ASP A 378 12.34 -22.25 -0.40
C ASP A 378 12.53 -23.22 -1.59
N LYS A 379 11.50 -24.02 -1.89
CA LYS A 379 11.56 -25.05 -2.93
C LYS A 379 11.74 -24.47 -4.33
N GLU A 380 11.11 -23.35 -4.63
CA GLU A 380 11.25 -22.66 -5.92
C GLU A 380 12.65 -22.03 -6.04
N ARG A 381 13.16 -21.45 -4.95
CA ARG A 381 14.54 -20.95 -4.93
C ARG A 381 15.55 -22.06 -5.23
N LYS A 382 15.41 -23.23 -4.61
CA LYS A 382 16.30 -24.39 -4.87
C LYS A 382 16.28 -24.82 -6.34
N LEU A 383 15.09 -24.88 -6.94
CA LEU A 383 14.92 -25.21 -8.36
C LEU A 383 15.63 -24.19 -9.27
N LEU A 384 15.46 -22.89 -8.99
CA LEU A 384 16.09 -21.83 -9.77
C LEU A 384 17.61 -21.87 -9.65
N HIS A 385 18.16 -22.06 -8.45
CA HIS A 385 19.62 -22.22 -8.25
C HIS A 385 20.18 -23.42 -9.02
N GLY A 386 19.42 -24.52 -9.06
CA GLY A 386 19.77 -25.69 -9.86
C GLY A 386 19.89 -25.39 -11.35
N LEU A 387 18.89 -24.71 -11.91
CA LEU A 387 18.89 -24.28 -13.31
C LEU A 387 20.03 -23.27 -13.60
N LEU A 388 20.24 -22.30 -12.71
CA LEU A 388 21.28 -21.27 -12.83
C LEU A 388 22.69 -21.86 -12.81
N SER A 389 22.95 -22.84 -11.94
CA SER A 389 24.26 -23.52 -11.87
C SER A 389 24.64 -24.20 -13.20
N ARG A 390 23.65 -24.69 -13.97
CA ARG A 390 23.87 -25.27 -15.31
C ARG A 390 24.28 -24.22 -16.34
N ARG A 391 23.79 -22.97 -16.23
CA ARG A 391 24.20 -21.86 -17.09
C ARG A 391 25.68 -21.56 -16.90
N ASP A 392 26.10 -21.42 -15.64
CA ASP A 392 27.48 -21.09 -15.28
C ASP A 392 28.45 -22.18 -15.79
N TRP A 393 28.07 -23.45 -15.63
CA TRP A 393 28.77 -24.61 -16.20
C TRP A 393 28.92 -24.57 -17.73
N ARG A 394 27.87 -24.14 -18.45
CA ARG A 394 27.91 -23.99 -19.92
C ARG A 394 28.79 -22.81 -20.36
N THR A 395 28.77 -21.69 -19.63
CA THR A 395 29.63 -20.54 -19.90
C THR A 395 31.10 -20.79 -19.54
N GLU A 396 31.38 -21.67 -18.58
CA GLU A 396 32.74 -22.11 -18.20
C GLU A 396 33.29 -23.26 -19.08
N GLY A 397 32.53 -23.72 -20.09
CA GLY A 397 33.04 -24.64 -21.11
C GLY A 397 33.34 -26.07 -20.63
N ARG A 398 32.74 -26.52 -19.53
CA ARG A 398 32.88 -27.93 -19.12
C ARG A 398 31.77 -28.75 -19.79
N GLY A 399 32.12 -29.58 -20.76
CA GLY A 399 31.17 -30.50 -21.40
C GLY A 399 30.78 -31.64 -20.45
N LEU A 400 29.58 -32.19 -20.61
CA LEU A 400 29.02 -33.33 -19.86
C LEU A 400 29.78 -34.67 -20.06
N PHE A 401 31.01 -34.64 -20.56
CA PHE A 401 31.86 -35.82 -20.78
C PHE A 401 33.35 -35.53 -20.54
N ASN A 402 33.71 -34.98 -19.38
CA ASN A 402 35.09 -35.01 -18.88
C ASN A 402 35.13 -34.90 -17.35
N ALA A 403 34.75 -35.99 -16.67
CA ALA A 403 35.38 -36.55 -15.47
C ALA A 403 34.63 -37.82 -15.06
#